data_AF-A0A932JUW0-F1
#
_entry.id   AF-A0A932JUW0-F1
#
_cell.length_a   1.000
_cell.length_b   1.000
_cell.length_c   1.000
_cell.angle_alpha   90.00
_cell.angle_beta   90.00
_cell.angle_gamma   90.00
#
_symmetry.space_group_name_H-M   'P 1'
#
loop_
_entity.id
_entity.type
_entity.pdbx_description
1 polymer ?
#
loop_
_entity_poly.entity_id
_entity_poly.type
_entity_poly.pdbx_seq_one_letter_code
_entity_poly.pdbx_strand_id
1 'polypeptide(L)'
;MAHTALLAALLALSAQAENRVEYTAPPPEAPGRFEAGSAASLSVETDKLRDALAAPGVGNGELHGRAAALFGGMTSVDGPTVAAPQLRGWEKPDRASQDSVDSMINRSGRTIAAAKFKASADAPPPPELEEAWQYGRQMRADGLSDYDRAGELSSGMLGVYLFGKVAAVGIKFHKDFQTIQRWIGDELAAATSIHESAHARDHAQGALNAMEVKKGEKQAFETEFKYLRLVDPTGQKLSWARVNFCSPDSAAPKMVCDYLTHLARISWHGETGDWDGLVSGLGYRDRTTDPFAHHHDDESEHGEHDGH
;
A
#
# COMPACT_ATOMS: atom_id res chain seq x y z
N MET A 1 24.64 7.45 -24.04
CA MET A 1 23.42 7.63 -24.87
C MET A 1 22.63 6.34 -25.12
N ALA A 2 23.14 5.15 -24.79
CA ALA A 2 22.39 3.88 -24.93
C ALA A 2 21.44 3.55 -23.75
N HIS A 3 21.58 4.21 -22.59
CA HIS A 3 20.75 3.93 -21.39
C HIS A 3 19.41 4.69 -21.36
N THR A 4 19.31 5.82 -22.05
CA THR A 4 18.07 6.60 -22.15
C THR A 4 17.05 5.98 -23.12
N ALA A 5 17.50 5.20 -24.11
CA ALA A 5 16.62 4.54 -25.07
C ALA A 5 15.92 3.29 -24.49
N LEU A 6 16.59 2.55 -23.59
CA LEU A 6 16.04 1.33 -22.97
C LEU A 6 14.94 1.66 -21.95
N LEU A 7 15.08 2.78 -21.23
CA LEU A 7 14.09 3.27 -20.28
C LEU A 7 12.81 3.75 -20.99
N ALA A 8 12.97 4.42 -22.15
CA ALA A 8 11.84 4.88 -22.96
C ALA A 8 11.03 3.72 -23.58
N ALA A 9 11.69 2.62 -23.96
CA ALA A 9 11.03 1.44 -24.52
C ALA A 9 10.22 0.65 -23.46
N LEU A 10 10.70 0.58 -22.22
CA LEU A 10 9.97 -0.06 -21.10
C LEU A 10 8.78 0.78 -20.61
N LEU A 11 8.83 2.11 -20.76
CA LEU A 11 7.75 3.03 -20.38
C LEU A 11 6.64 3.17 -21.44
N ALA A 12 6.88 2.75 -22.69
CA ALA A 12 5.88 2.82 -23.76
C ALA A 12 4.78 1.73 -23.66
N LEU A 13 5.01 0.66 -22.89
CA LEU A 13 4.04 -0.45 -22.75
C LEU A 13 2.94 -0.20 -21.69
N SER A 14 3.03 0.85 -20.86
CA SER A 14 2.08 1.13 -19.77
C SER A 14 0.94 2.09 -20.14
N ALA A 15 0.90 2.58 -21.39
CA ALA A 15 -0.02 3.65 -21.81
C ALA A 15 -1.38 3.20 -22.38
N GLN A 16 -1.82 1.95 -22.19
CA GLN A 16 -3.12 1.50 -22.71
C GLN A 16 -4.00 0.86 -21.63
N ALA A 17 -4.80 1.69 -20.95
CA ALA A 17 -6.20 1.40 -20.58
C ALA A 17 -6.76 2.52 -19.69
N GLU A 18 -7.40 3.53 -20.29
CA GLU A 18 -8.31 4.43 -19.57
C GLU A 18 -9.74 3.90 -19.64
N ASN A 19 -10.42 3.80 -18.50
CA ASN A 19 -11.88 3.82 -18.44
C ASN A 19 -12.34 4.42 -17.10
N ARG A 20 -13.07 5.54 -17.19
CA ARG A 20 -13.74 6.25 -16.07
C ARG A 20 -15.25 6.02 -16.17
N VAL A 21 -15.93 5.91 -15.03
CA VAL A 21 -17.40 6.00 -14.94
C VAL A 21 -17.79 6.79 -13.70
N GLU A 22 -18.68 7.78 -13.89
CA GLU A 22 -19.37 8.56 -12.84
C GLU A 22 -20.86 8.15 -12.79
N TYR A 23 -21.49 8.25 -11.61
CA TYR A 23 -22.92 8.05 -11.42
C TYR A 23 -23.50 9.04 -10.38
N THR A 24 -24.67 9.60 -10.69
CA THR A 24 -25.50 10.42 -9.77
C THR A 24 -26.77 9.65 -9.41
N ALA A 25 -27.21 9.72 -8.14
CA ALA A 25 -28.47 9.16 -7.66
C ALA A 25 -29.30 10.19 -6.85
N PRO A 26 -30.65 10.06 -6.81
CA PRO A 26 -31.59 11.04 -6.26
C PRO A 26 -31.76 10.92 -4.72
N PRO A 27 -32.38 11.92 -4.05
CA PRO A 27 -32.23 12.11 -2.60
C PRO A 27 -33.13 11.19 -1.75
N PRO A 28 -32.69 10.82 -0.52
CA PRO A 28 -33.45 9.96 0.38
C PRO A 28 -34.47 10.73 1.22
N GLU A 29 -35.58 10.05 1.56
CA GLU A 29 -36.60 10.50 2.52
C GLU A 29 -36.11 10.49 3.97
N ALA A 30 -36.75 11.32 4.80
CA ALA A 30 -36.30 11.69 6.15
C ALA A 30 -36.51 10.59 7.22
N PRO A 31 -35.67 10.55 8.28
CA PRO A 31 -35.66 9.47 9.26
C PRO A 31 -36.63 9.69 10.44
N GLY A 32 -37.25 8.60 10.89
CA GLY A 32 -37.93 8.50 12.19
C GLY A 32 -36.96 8.18 13.32
N ARG A 33 -37.16 8.79 14.49
CA ARG A 33 -36.33 8.72 15.70
C ARG A 33 -36.45 7.37 16.43
N PHE A 34 -35.33 6.85 16.96
CA PHE A 34 -35.29 5.86 18.04
C PHE A 34 -34.19 6.17 19.08
N GLU A 35 -34.49 5.83 20.34
CA GLU A 35 -33.74 6.10 21.57
C GLU A 35 -32.56 5.13 21.82
N ALA A 36 -31.66 5.55 22.71
CA ALA A 36 -30.36 4.95 23.01
C ALA A 36 -30.38 3.86 24.09
N GLY A 37 -29.51 2.84 23.94
CA GLY A 37 -28.87 2.16 25.07
C GLY A 37 -28.67 0.63 24.99
N SER A 38 -27.42 0.20 25.26
CA SER A 38 -26.92 -1.17 25.58
C SER A 38 -26.33 -2.00 24.43
N ALA A 39 -25.40 -2.92 24.74
CA ALA A 39 -24.64 -3.77 23.81
C ALA A 39 -25.47 -4.50 22.74
N ALA A 40 -26.77 -4.69 22.99
CA ALA A 40 -27.73 -5.15 21.98
C ALA A 40 -27.82 -4.17 20.78
N SER A 41 -27.75 -2.86 21.00
CA SER A 41 -27.70 -1.84 19.93
C SER A 41 -26.42 -1.92 19.11
N LEU A 42 -25.26 -2.17 19.73
CA LEU A 42 -23.99 -2.37 19.01
C LEU A 42 -23.98 -3.67 18.20
N SER A 43 -24.51 -4.76 18.76
CA SER A 43 -24.68 -6.01 18.02
C SER A 43 -25.63 -5.81 16.85
N VAL A 44 -26.79 -5.20 17.07
CA VAL A 44 -27.79 -4.94 16.02
C VAL A 44 -27.23 -4.05 14.91
N GLU A 45 -26.48 -3.00 15.23
CA GLU A 45 -25.86 -2.14 14.20
C GLU A 45 -24.67 -2.82 13.50
N THR A 46 -23.90 -3.67 14.19
CA THR A 46 -22.85 -4.50 13.58
C THR A 46 -23.44 -5.57 12.66
N ASP A 47 -24.55 -6.19 13.07
CA ASP A 47 -25.31 -7.16 12.30
C ASP A 47 -25.93 -6.49 11.06
N LYS A 48 -26.49 -5.28 11.20
CA LYS A 48 -26.98 -4.48 10.07
C LYS A 48 -25.87 -4.07 9.10
N LEU A 49 -24.67 -3.75 9.60
CA LEU A 49 -23.52 -3.44 8.75
C LEU A 49 -23.03 -4.69 8.00
N ARG A 50 -22.98 -5.84 8.68
CA ARG A 50 -22.65 -7.14 8.08
C ARG A 50 -23.69 -7.54 7.02
N ASP A 51 -24.96 -7.35 7.28
CA ASP A 51 -26.05 -7.68 6.35
C ASP A 51 -26.07 -6.72 5.14
N ALA A 52 -25.72 -5.45 5.35
CA ALA A 52 -25.53 -4.48 4.28
C ALA A 52 -24.30 -4.80 3.39
N LEU A 53 -23.22 -5.31 3.98
CA LEU A 53 -22.06 -5.85 3.27
C LEU A 53 -22.40 -7.08 2.42
N ALA A 54 -23.37 -7.88 2.87
CA ALA A 54 -23.83 -9.08 2.17
C ALA A 54 -24.92 -8.82 1.11
N ALA A 55 -25.49 -7.61 1.07
CA ALA A 55 -26.59 -7.26 0.17
C ALA A 55 -26.08 -6.70 -1.18
N PRO A 56 -26.37 -7.36 -2.32
CA PRO A 56 -25.96 -6.88 -3.63
C PRO A 56 -26.76 -5.62 -4.00
N GLY A 57 -26.12 -4.46 -3.91
CA GLY A 57 -26.70 -3.17 -4.30
C GLY A 57 -26.53 -2.04 -3.29
N VAL A 58 -25.99 -2.31 -2.08
CA VAL A 58 -25.68 -1.25 -1.12
C VAL A 58 -24.41 -0.52 -1.57
N GLY A 59 -24.54 0.78 -1.86
CA GLY A 59 -23.44 1.62 -2.31
C GLY A 59 -22.50 2.02 -1.18
N ASN A 60 -21.24 2.35 -1.51
CA ASN A 60 -20.22 2.75 -0.52
C ASN A 60 -20.68 3.90 0.39
N GLY A 61 -21.45 4.86 -0.11
CA GLY A 61 -21.98 5.97 0.70
C GLY A 61 -22.93 5.52 1.81
N GLU A 62 -23.74 4.50 1.54
CA GLU A 62 -24.67 3.93 2.52
C GLU A 62 -23.92 3.05 3.53
N LEU A 63 -22.93 2.27 3.08
CA LEU A 63 -22.01 1.56 3.96
C LEU A 63 -21.23 2.53 4.87
N HIS A 64 -20.74 3.65 4.32
CA HIS A 64 -20.04 4.68 5.08
C HIS A 64 -20.98 5.43 6.04
N GLY A 65 -22.22 5.71 5.64
CA GLY A 65 -23.23 6.33 6.51
C GLY A 65 -23.62 5.40 7.67
N ARG A 66 -23.77 4.10 7.42
CA ARG A 66 -24.08 3.09 8.44
C ARG A 66 -22.89 2.81 9.34
N ALA A 67 -21.68 2.77 8.81
CA ALA A 67 -20.45 2.72 9.60
C ALA A 67 -20.29 3.99 10.44
N ALA A 68 -20.53 5.17 9.88
CA ALA A 68 -20.53 6.43 10.61
C ALA A 68 -21.62 6.49 11.69
N ALA A 69 -22.77 5.83 11.50
CA ALA A 69 -23.80 5.68 12.53
C ALA A 69 -23.39 4.69 13.63
N LEU A 70 -22.67 3.61 13.30
CA LEU A 70 -22.10 2.67 14.28
C LEU A 70 -21.02 3.35 15.15
N PHE A 71 -20.13 4.13 14.54
CA PHE A 71 -19.08 4.87 15.24
C PHE A 71 -19.55 6.19 15.86
N GLY A 72 -20.54 6.84 15.25
CA GLY A 72 -21.18 8.07 15.74
C GLY A 72 -22.20 7.81 16.84
N GLY A 73 -22.89 6.66 16.83
CA GLY A 73 -23.78 6.22 17.92
C GLY A 73 -23.06 5.87 19.21
N MET A 74 -21.74 5.62 19.16
CA MET A 74 -20.88 5.52 20.34
C MET A 74 -20.65 6.87 21.05
N THR A 75 -21.12 7.99 20.48
CA THR A 75 -20.91 9.33 21.07
C THR A 75 -22.06 9.87 21.89
N SER A 76 -23.10 9.09 22.20
CA SER A 76 -24.16 9.59 23.08
C SER A 76 -24.72 8.53 24.02
N VAL A 77 -24.00 8.27 25.11
CA VAL A 77 -24.60 7.85 26.39
C VAL A 77 -23.85 8.60 27.49
N ASP A 78 -24.57 9.30 28.35
CA ASP A 78 -24.05 10.16 29.41
C ASP A 78 -22.82 9.56 30.15
N GLY A 79 -21.62 10.08 29.86
CA GLY A 79 -20.35 9.66 30.47
C GLY A 79 -19.15 9.90 29.55
N PRO A 80 -18.25 10.85 29.83
CA PRO A 80 -17.23 11.28 28.88
C PRO A 80 -16.02 10.35 28.92
N THR A 81 -15.94 9.34 28.06
CA THR A 81 -14.68 8.87 27.48
C THR A 81 -14.95 7.87 26.37
N VAL A 82 -15.09 8.34 25.13
CA VAL A 82 -14.54 7.56 24.02
C VAL A 82 -13.07 7.40 24.37
N ALA A 83 -12.61 6.17 24.62
CA ALA A 83 -11.21 5.95 24.95
C ALA A 83 -10.38 6.64 23.86
N ALA A 84 -9.57 7.62 24.25
CA ALA A 84 -8.75 8.35 23.30
C ALA A 84 -7.96 7.33 22.47
N PRO A 85 -7.87 7.48 21.15
CA PRO A 85 -7.13 6.54 20.32
C PRO A 85 -5.72 6.42 20.88
N GLN A 86 -5.19 5.19 20.97
CA GLN A 86 -3.85 4.95 21.47
C GLN A 86 -2.83 5.38 20.41
N LEU A 87 -2.59 6.69 20.36
CA LEU A 87 -1.61 7.31 19.47
C LEU A 87 -0.24 7.42 20.14
N ARG A 88 -0.05 6.87 21.35
CA ARG A 88 1.23 6.92 22.06
C ARG A 88 2.33 6.34 21.19
N GLY A 89 3.40 7.11 21.02
CA GLY A 89 4.55 6.72 20.20
C GLY A 89 4.37 6.91 18.70
N TRP A 90 3.18 7.34 18.23
CA TRP A 90 3.06 7.83 16.86
C TRP A 90 3.72 9.20 16.76
N GLU A 91 4.87 9.23 16.11
CA GLU A 91 5.52 10.48 15.73
C GLU A 91 4.75 11.05 14.55
N LYS A 92 3.76 11.91 14.85
CA LYS A 92 3.04 12.63 13.80
C LYS A 92 4.04 13.52 13.06
N PRO A 93 4.01 13.53 11.72
CA PRO A 93 5.00 14.25 10.93
C PRO A 93 4.96 15.75 11.19
N ASP A 94 6.14 16.35 11.10
CA ASP A 94 6.30 17.79 10.92
C ASP A 94 6.28 18.09 9.42
N ARG A 95 5.25 18.80 8.95
CA ARG A 95 5.11 19.19 7.54
C ARG A 95 6.25 20.09 7.05
N ALA A 96 7.03 20.66 7.97
CA ALA A 96 8.21 21.46 7.68
C ALA A 96 9.52 20.64 7.67
N SER A 97 9.51 19.40 8.15
CA SER A 97 10.69 18.53 8.16
C SER A 97 11.03 17.98 6.78
N GLN A 98 12.32 17.68 6.56
CA GLN A 98 12.80 17.07 5.33
C GLN A 98 12.40 15.59 5.27
N ASP A 99 11.52 15.23 4.35
CA ASP A 99 11.10 13.85 4.07
C ASP A 99 12.12 13.18 3.16
N SER A 100 12.97 12.36 3.76
CA SER A 100 13.99 11.61 3.05
C SER A 100 13.70 10.11 3.10
N VAL A 101 14.19 9.38 2.09
CA VAL A 101 14.22 7.91 2.12
C VAL A 101 15.01 7.41 3.32
N ASP A 102 16.09 8.12 3.70
CA ASP A 102 16.87 7.80 4.90
C ASP A 102 16.03 7.86 6.17
N SER A 103 15.09 8.82 6.27
CA SER A 103 14.21 8.93 7.42
C SER A 103 13.27 7.72 7.53
N MET A 104 12.66 7.29 6.41
CA MET A 104 11.84 6.09 6.37
C MET A 104 12.62 4.83 6.78
N ILE A 105 13.80 4.61 6.19
CA ILE A 105 14.64 3.44 6.47
C ILE A 105 15.13 3.43 7.92
N ASN A 106 15.53 4.59 8.45
CA ASN A 106 15.96 4.71 9.83
C ASN A 106 14.79 4.49 10.79
N ARG A 107 13.59 5.00 10.45
CA ARG A 107 12.40 4.81 11.27
C ARG A 107 11.95 3.37 11.31
N SER A 108 11.88 2.68 10.16
CA SER A 108 11.52 1.26 10.12
C SER A 108 12.51 0.41 10.91
N GLY A 109 13.81 0.69 10.82
CA GLY A 109 14.84 0.01 11.61
C GLY A 109 14.64 0.20 13.12
N ARG A 110 14.35 1.43 13.57
CA ARG A 110 14.03 1.70 14.98
C ARG A 110 12.76 0.98 15.43
N THR A 111 11.72 0.95 14.59
CA THR A 111 10.46 0.23 14.89
C THR A 111 10.71 -1.27 15.06
N ILE A 112 11.43 -1.90 14.11
CA ILE A 112 11.76 -3.32 14.15
C ILE A 112 12.62 -3.63 15.38
N ALA A 113 13.65 -2.81 15.66
CA ALA A 113 14.48 -2.97 16.85
C ALA A 113 13.68 -2.83 18.14
N ALA A 114 12.82 -1.81 18.26
CA ALA A 114 11.98 -1.61 19.44
C ALA A 114 11.03 -2.79 19.69
N ALA A 115 10.53 -3.42 18.61
CA ALA A 115 9.71 -4.62 18.71
C ALA A 115 10.50 -5.83 19.27
N LYS A 116 11.80 -5.98 18.93
CA LYS A 116 12.67 -7.02 19.52
C LYS A 116 12.87 -6.89 21.03
N PHE A 117 12.92 -5.66 21.54
CA PHE A 117 13.26 -5.39 22.94
C PHE A 117 12.05 -5.14 23.85
N LYS A 118 10.82 -5.12 23.32
CA LYS A 118 9.62 -5.09 24.17
C LYS A 118 9.49 -6.44 24.89
N ALA A 119 9.77 -6.43 26.20
CA ALA A 119 9.82 -7.55 27.14
C ALA A 119 8.51 -8.36 27.33
N SER A 120 7.53 -8.21 26.43
CA SER A 120 6.26 -8.91 26.40
C SER A 120 5.87 -9.39 25.00
N ALA A 121 6.80 -9.38 24.03
CA ALA A 121 6.55 -9.94 22.72
C ALA A 121 6.71 -11.47 22.80
N ASP A 122 5.60 -12.20 22.83
CA ASP A 122 5.58 -13.67 22.77
C ASP A 122 6.23 -14.23 21.47
N ALA A 123 6.52 -13.36 20.49
CA ALA A 123 7.34 -13.68 19.33
C ALA A 123 8.18 -12.45 18.90
N PRO A 124 9.48 -12.63 18.56
CA PRO A 124 10.28 -11.58 17.92
C PRO A 124 9.69 -11.19 16.56
N PRO A 125 10.06 -10.01 16.01
CA PRO A 125 9.71 -9.67 14.62
C PRO A 125 10.10 -10.81 13.67
N PRO A 126 9.23 -11.15 12.70
CA PRO A 126 9.53 -12.19 11.73
C PRO A 126 10.86 -11.91 11.00
N PRO A 127 11.76 -12.91 10.84
CA PRO A 127 13.07 -12.72 10.21
C PRO A 127 13.00 -12.04 8.84
N GLU A 128 12.00 -12.41 8.03
CA GLU A 128 11.79 -11.86 6.70
C GLU A 128 11.60 -10.33 6.72
N LEU A 129 10.96 -9.78 7.75
CA LEU A 129 10.77 -8.33 7.87
C LEU A 129 12.10 -7.62 8.14
N GLU A 130 12.94 -8.19 9.00
CA GLU A 130 14.27 -7.65 9.25
C GLU A 130 15.17 -7.76 8.02
N GLU A 131 15.15 -8.89 7.33
CA GLU A 131 15.91 -9.09 6.09
C GLU A 131 15.49 -8.10 5.01
N ALA A 132 14.19 -7.86 4.81
CA ALA A 132 13.69 -6.86 3.87
C ALA A 132 14.21 -5.46 4.24
N TRP A 133 14.11 -5.07 5.52
CA TRP A 133 14.64 -3.79 5.97
C TRP A 133 16.16 -3.66 5.75
N GLN A 134 16.94 -4.69 6.10
CA GLN A 134 18.39 -4.69 5.91
C GLN A 134 18.76 -4.56 4.43
N TYR A 135 18.03 -5.25 3.55
CA TYR A 135 18.24 -5.16 2.10
C TYR A 135 17.94 -3.75 1.58
N GLY A 136 16.80 -3.17 1.96
CA GLY A 136 16.44 -1.78 1.60
C GLY A 136 17.46 -0.75 2.09
N ARG A 137 17.96 -0.93 3.33
CA ARG A 137 19.03 -0.11 3.90
C ARG A 137 20.32 -0.21 3.08
N GLN A 138 20.70 -1.42 2.67
CA GLN A 138 21.88 -1.64 1.85
C GLN A 138 21.73 -0.97 0.47
N MET A 139 20.58 -1.17 -0.19
CA MET A 139 20.29 -0.50 -1.48
C MET A 139 20.35 1.02 -1.38
N ARG A 140 19.87 1.60 -0.27
CA ARG A 140 20.02 3.04 -0.02
C ARG A 140 21.48 3.44 0.18
N ALA A 141 22.25 2.69 0.97
CA ALA A 141 23.67 2.95 1.18
C ALA A 141 24.47 2.92 -0.13
N ASP A 142 24.06 2.06 -1.07
CA ASP A 142 24.65 1.93 -2.42
C ASP A 142 24.15 2.99 -3.41
N GLY A 143 23.27 3.91 -2.99
CA GLY A 143 22.70 4.96 -3.83
C GLY A 143 21.64 4.48 -4.81
N LEU A 144 21.12 3.26 -4.64
CA LEU A 144 20.14 2.62 -5.52
C LEU A 144 18.69 2.85 -5.08
N SER A 145 18.47 3.48 -3.93
CA SER A 145 17.14 3.84 -3.41
C SER A 145 17.00 5.36 -3.22
N ASP A 146 16.07 6.01 -3.92
CA ASP A 146 15.77 7.44 -3.76
C ASP A 146 14.36 7.76 -4.30
N TYR A 147 13.91 9.01 -4.14
CA TYR A 147 12.77 9.51 -4.89
C TYR A 147 13.13 9.68 -6.36
N ASP A 148 12.14 9.44 -7.21
CA ASP A 148 12.15 9.76 -8.62
C ASP A 148 11.98 11.28 -8.81
N ARG A 149 13.10 12.01 -8.68
CA ARG A 149 13.14 13.46 -8.88
C ARG A 149 12.94 13.86 -10.34
N ALA A 150 13.19 12.95 -11.28
CA ALA A 150 13.05 13.17 -12.71
C ALA A 150 11.58 13.08 -13.17
N GLY A 151 10.70 12.42 -12.38
CA GLY A 151 9.30 12.24 -12.72
C GLY A 151 9.09 11.18 -13.81
N GLU A 152 9.91 10.14 -13.80
CA GLU A 152 9.84 8.97 -14.67
C GLU A 152 8.71 8.01 -14.27
N LEU A 153 8.29 8.02 -13.00
CA LEU A 153 7.21 7.20 -12.48
C LEU A 153 5.85 7.82 -12.79
N SER A 154 4.90 6.97 -13.20
CA SER A 154 3.51 7.36 -13.41
C SER A 154 2.82 7.71 -12.09
N SER A 155 1.82 8.60 -12.13
CA SER A 155 1.12 9.10 -10.94
C SER A 155 0.39 8.04 -10.10
N GLY A 156 0.22 6.82 -10.63
CA GLY A 156 -0.39 5.69 -9.92
C GLY A 156 0.62 4.79 -9.19
N MET A 157 1.92 4.96 -9.43
CA MET A 157 2.98 4.19 -8.79
C MET A 157 3.54 5.00 -7.62
N LEU A 158 3.49 4.49 -6.40
CA LEU A 158 4.02 5.18 -5.22
C LEU A 158 5.45 4.75 -4.89
N GLY A 159 5.75 3.48 -5.14
CA GLY A 159 7.06 2.86 -5.09
C GLY A 159 7.20 1.91 -6.28
N VAL A 160 8.43 1.64 -6.67
CA VAL A 160 8.75 0.56 -7.60
C VAL A 160 10.13 0.00 -7.28
N TYR A 161 10.23 -1.33 -7.25
CA TYR A 161 11.51 -2.02 -7.35
C TYR A 161 11.89 -2.17 -8.83
N LEU A 162 13.11 -1.76 -9.15
CA LEU A 162 13.72 -1.89 -10.47
C LEU A 162 14.60 -3.12 -10.48
N PHE A 163 14.57 -3.89 -11.56
CA PHE A 163 15.32 -5.13 -11.66
C PHE A 163 15.86 -5.38 -13.07
N GLY A 164 17.02 -6.02 -13.11
CA GLY A 164 17.58 -6.64 -14.31
C GLY A 164 17.28 -8.14 -14.32
N LYS A 165 17.92 -8.85 -15.25
CA LYS A 165 17.71 -10.30 -15.41
C LYS A 165 18.05 -11.13 -14.18
N VAL A 166 19.00 -10.68 -13.37
CA VAL A 166 19.61 -11.47 -12.28
C VAL A 166 19.69 -10.73 -10.95
N ALA A 167 19.31 -9.46 -10.88
CA ALA A 167 19.51 -8.64 -9.69
C ALA A 167 18.54 -7.45 -9.63
N ALA A 168 18.27 -7.00 -8.41
CA ALA A 168 17.68 -5.69 -8.17
C ALA A 168 18.64 -4.58 -8.61
N VAL A 169 18.12 -3.57 -9.31
CA VAL A 169 18.86 -2.43 -9.85
C VAL A 169 18.56 -1.16 -9.04
N GLY A 170 17.41 -1.08 -8.39
CA GLY A 170 17.07 0.07 -7.56
C GLY A 170 15.69 0.00 -6.94
N ILE A 171 15.40 0.95 -6.06
CA ILE A 171 14.06 1.24 -5.56
C ILE A 171 13.81 2.72 -5.85
N LYS A 172 12.66 3.04 -6.44
CA LYS A 172 12.25 4.43 -6.68
C LYS A 172 10.92 4.69 -6.03
N PHE A 173 10.87 5.76 -5.24
CA PHE A 173 9.61 6.28 -4.71
C PHE A 173 9.15 7.45 -5.58
N HIS A 174 7.87 7.52 -5.90
CA HIS A 174 7.34 8.64 -6.67
C HIS A 174 7.63 9.95 -5.95
N LYS A 175 7.96 11.03 -6.69
CA LYS A 175 8.27 12.35 -6.09
C LYS A 175 7.19 12.82 -5.12
N ASP A 176 5.93 12.58 -5.45
CA ASP A 176 4.80 13.01 -4.64
C ASP A 176 4.62 12.14 -3.38
N PHE A 177 5.33 11.00 -3.28
CA PHE A 177 5.35 10.18 -2.06
C PHE A 177 5.95 10.93 -0.86
N GLN A 178 6.84 11.92 -1.10
CA GLN A 178 7.27 12.86 -0.07
C GLN A 178 6.09 13.59 0.57
N THR A 179 5.09 13.98 -0.24
CA THR A 179 3.88 14.62 0.27
C THR A 179 3.11 13.65 1.15
N ILE A 180 2.95 12.38 0.75
CA ILE A 180 2.31 11.37 1.59
C ILE A 180 3.04 11.26 2.94
N GLN A 181 4.36 11.13 2.93
CA GLN A 181 5.20 11.04 4.12
C GLN A 181 5.03 12.24 5.07
N ARG A 182 4.98 13.48 4.56
CA ARG A 182 4.69 14.70 5.36
C ARG A 182 3.36 14.66 6.08
N TRP A 183 2.38 13.95 5.54
CA TRP A 183 1.03 13.93 6.10
C TRP A 183 0.83 12.82 7.13
N ILE A 184 1.43 11.66 6.89
CA ILE A 184 1.17 10.45 7.69
C ILE A 184 2.34 10.04 8.61
N GLY A 185 3.54 10.53 8.33
CA GLY A 185 4.77 10.25 9.05
C GLY A 185 5.53 9.04 8.53
N ASP A 186 6.83 9.01 8.85
CA ASP A 186 7.75 7.97 8.41
C ASP A 186 7.31 6.57 8.83
N GLU A 187 6.64 6.43 9.99
CA GLU A 187 6.19 5.12 10.47
C GLU A 187 5.21 4.44 9.51
N LEU A 188 4.25 5.18 8.98
CA LEU A 188 3.28 4.63 8.04
C LEU A 188 3.84 4.63 6.61
N ALA A 189 4.56 5.69 6.21
CA ALA A 189 5.18 5.77 4.89
C ALA A 189 6.24 4.69 4.63
N ALA A 190 6.95 4.26 5.69
CA ALA A 190 7.95 3.21 5.56
C ALA A 190 7.35 1.83 5.22
N ALA A 191 6.03 1.63 5.32
CA ALA A 191 5.36 0.43 4.84
C ALA A 191 5.66 0.18 3.35
N THR A 192 5.58 1.22 2.51
CA THR A 192 5.97 1.13 1.08
C THR A 192 7.46 0.83 0.94
N SER A 193 8.31 1.42 1.77
CA SER A 193 9.75 1.12 1.71
C SER A 193 10.03 -0.35 2.04
N ILE A 194 9.34 -0.93 3.01
CA ILE A 194 9.46 -2.35 3.35
C ILE A 194 8.95 -3.22 2.20
N HIS A 195 7.82 -2.86 1.58
CA HIS A 195 7.27 -3.55 0.42
C HIS A 195 8.30 -3.65 -0.72
N GLU A 196 8.83 -2.52 -1.18
CA GLU A 196 9.79 -2.53 -2.30
C GLU A 196 11.10 -3.24 -1.94
N SER A 197 11.50 -3.18 -0.67
CA SER A 197 12.70 -3.88 -0.20
C SER A 197 12.49 -5.39 -0.11
N ALA A 198 11.26 -5.86 0.15
CA ALA A 198 10.91 -7.27 0.12
C ALA A 198 11.03 -7.83 -1.29
N HIS A 199 10.50 -7.11 -2.31
CA HIS A 199 10.72 -7.48 -3.71
C HIS A 199 12.21 -7.62 -4.05
N ALA A 200 13.00 -6.62 -3.65
CA ALA A 200 14.44 -6.62 -3.93
C ALA A 200 15.18 -7.78 -3.23
N ARG A 201 14.86 -8.05 -1.96
CA ARG A 201 15.37 -9.20 -1.20
C ARG A 201 15.03 -10.52 -1.91
N ASP A 202 13.76 -10.73 -2.24
CA ASP A 202 13.28 -11.99 -2.79
C ASP A 202 13.81 -12.25 -4.21
N HIS A 203 14.00 -11.19 -5.01
CA HIS A 203 14.69 -11.29 -6.29
C HIS A 203 16.16 -11.73 -6.08
N ALA A 204 16.88 -11.08 -5.16
CA ALA A 204 18.28 -11.39 -4.90
C ALA A 204 18.51 -12.81 -4.36
N GLN A 205 17.50 -13.38 -3.68
CA GLN A 205 17.50 -14.76 -3.20
C GLN A 205 17.05 -15.78 -4.27
N GLY A 206 16.67 -15.33 -5.47
CA GLY A 206 16.14 -16.18 -6.54
C GLY A 206 14.73 -16.70 -6.28
N ALA A 207 14.03 -16.15 -5.28
CA ALA A 207 12.64 -16.50 -4.97
C ALA A 207 11.64 -15.84 -5.94
N LEU A 208 12.04 -14.75 -6.60
CA LEU A 208 11.27 -14.07 -7.63
C LEU A 208 11.97 -14.08 -8.98
N ASN A 209 11.16 -14.13 -10.03
CA ASN A 209 11.58 -13.90 -11.41
C ASN A 209 10.69 -12.83 -12.06
N ALA A 210 11.06 -12.41 -13.26
CA ALA A 210 10.37 -11.33 -13.97
C ALA A 210 8.93 -11.65 -14.39
N MET A 211 8.54 -12.94 -14.40
CA MET A 211 7.25 -13.41 -14.88
C MET A 211 6.22 -13.50 -13.77
N GLU A 212 6.62 -14.00 -12.60
CA GLU A 212 5.76 -14.27 -11.44
C GLU A 212 5.43 -13.01 -10.62
N VAL A 213 4.85 -11.99 -11.27
CA VAL A 213 4.50 -10.70 -10.65
C VAL A 213 3.55 -10.92 -9.46
N LYS A 214 2.50 -11.72 -9.61
CA LYS A 214 1.50 -11.91 -8.53
C LYS A 214 2.11 -12.53 -7.28
N LYS A 215 3.05 -13.46 -7.47
CA LYS A 215 3.79 -14.10 -6.38
C LYS A 215 4.65 -13.09 -5.63
N GLY A 216 5.37 -12.23 -6.36
CA GLY A 216 6.16 -11.15 -5.79
C GLY A 216 5.32 -10.20 -4.97
N GLU A 217 4.23 -9.70 -5.54
CA GLU A 217 3.33 -8.76 -4.87
C GLU A 217 2.72 -9.37 -3.61
N LYS A 218 2.32 -10.65 -3.65
CA LYS A 218 1.84 -11.37 -2.47
C LYS A 218 2.87 -11.40 -1.35
N GLN A 219 4.11 -11.79 -1.64
CA GLN A 219 5.19 -11.87 -0.65
C GLN A 219 5.55 -10.49 -0.08
N ALA A 220 5.55 -9.46 -0.93
CA ALA A 220 5.80 -8.09 -0.53
C ALA A 220 4.68 -7.53 0.37
N PHE A 221 3.40 -7.71 0.00
CA PHE A 221 2.26 -7.29 0.83
C PHE A 221 2.18 -8.04 2.17
N GLU A 222 2.51 -9.33 2.20
CA GLU A 222 2.63 -10.10 3.44
C GLU A 222 3.70 -9.48 4.38
N THR A 223 4.84 -9.07 3.82
CA THR A 223 5.93 -8.44 4.57
C THR A 223 5.54 -7.03 5.05
N GLU A 224 4.88 -6.25 4.18
CA GLU A 224 4.34 -4.93 4.51
C GLU A 224 3.30 -5.00 5.63
N PHE A 225 2.40 -5.98 5.59
CA PHE A 225 1.43 -6.20 6.66
C PHE A 225 2.10 -6.52 7.99
N LYS A 226 3.11 -7.39 8.01
CA LYS A 226 3.88 -7.69 9.23
C LYS A 226 4.50 -6.42 9.81
N TYR A 227 4.99 -5.51 8.97
CA TYR A 227 5.46 -4.21 9.40
C TYR A 227 4.33 -3.33 9.99
N LEU A 228 3.19 -3.24 9.30
CA LEU A 228 2.02 -2.49 9.78
C LEU A 228 1.53 -3.00 11.14
N ARG A 229 1.57 -4.32 11.39
CA ARG A 229 1.24 -4.91 12.70
C ARG A 229 2.21 -4.51 13.82
N LEU A 230 3.47 -4.16 13.50
CA LEU A 230 4.40 -3.59 14.49
C LEU A 230 4.11 -2.11 14.77
N VAL A 231 3.78 -1.35 13.72
CA VAL A 231 3.54 0.09 13.80
C VAL A 231 2.19 0.41 14.45
N ASP A 232 1.15 -0.31 14.07
CA ASP A 232 -0.24 -0.09 14.44
C ASP A 232 -0.97 -1.42 14.75
N PRO A 233 -0.59 -2.10 15.85
CA PRO A 233 -1.11 -3.44 16.19
C PRO A 233 -2.63 -3.47 16.44
N THR A 234 -3.25 -2.32 16.68
CA THR A 234 -4.70 -2.22 16.92
C THR A 234 -5.45 -1.57 15.76
N GLY A 235 -4.75 -1.15 14.70
CA GLY A 235 -5.34 -0.41 13.56
C GLY A 235 -5.83 1.01 13.92
N GLN A 236 -5.53 1.50 15.13
CA GLN A 236 -6.05 2.77 15.64
C GLN A 236 -5.35 3.97 15.01
N LYS A 237 -4.04 3.90 14.72
CA LYS A 237 -3.32 5.00 14.04
C LYS A 237 -3.87 5.18 12.63
N LEU A 238 -4.03 4.09 11.89
CA LEU A 238 -4.54 4.09 10.53
C LEU A 238 -6.00 4.55 10.47
N SER A 239 -6.83 4.05 11.39
CA SER A 239 -8.24 4.49 11.51
C SER A 239 -8.34 5.98 11.83
N TRP A 240 -7.54 6.48 12.78
CA TRP A 240 -7.48 7.90 13.09
C TRP A 240 -7.02 8.72 11.88
N ALA A 241 -5.96 8.29 11.19
CA ALA A 241 -5.44 8.98 10.01
C ALA A 241 -6.50 9.08 8.92
N ARG A 242 -7.23 8.01 8.63
CA ARG A 242 -8.32 8.03 7.65
C ARG A 242 -9.43 8.99 8.05
N VAL A 243 -9.90 8.96 9.29
CA VAL A 243 -10.97 9.88 9.75
C VAL A 243 -10.57 11.35 9.59
N ASN A 244 -9.30 11.68 9.83
CA ASN A 244 -8.82 13.07 9.81
C ASN A 244 -8.33 13.55 8.43
N PHE A 245 -7.83 12.63 7.59
CA PHE A 245 -7.20 12.96 6.30
C PHE A 245 -8.03 12.54 5.08
N CYS A 246 -9.10 11.77 5.24
CA CYS A 246 -10.01 11.40 4.15
C CYS A 246 -11.38 12.09 4.23
N SER A 247 -11.63 12.95 5.22
CA SER A 247 -12.89 13.67 5.31
C SER A 247 -13.04 14.68 4.16
N PRO A 248 -14.27 15.00 3.72
CA PRO A 248 -14.50 16.01 2.68
C PRO A 248 -13.90 17.39 3.01
N ASP A 249 -13.84 17.72 4.30
CA ASP A 249 -13.29 18.99 4.80
C ASP A 249 -11.78 18.93 5.08
N SER A 250 -11.13 17.80 4.80
CA SER A 250 -9.70 17.66 5.05
C SER A 250 -8.88 18.49 4.07
N ALA A 251 -7.86 19.18 4.60
CA ALA A 251 -6.86 19.86 3.78
C ALA A 251 -5.83 18.89 3.16
N ALA A 252 -5.93 17.58 3.44
CA ALA A 252 -5.02 16.58 2.90
C ALA A 252 -5.24 16.39 1.40
N PRO A 253 -4.18 16.34 0.57
CA PRO A 253 -4.29 15.98 -0.83
C PRO A 253 -4.93 14.59 -1.00
N LYS A 254 -5.75 14.41 -2.05
CA LYS A 254 -6.45 13.13 -2.33
C LYS A 254 -5.52 11.91 -2.24
N MET A 255 -4.29 12.02 -2.75
CA MET A 255 -3.31 10.94 -2.74
C MET A 255 -2.95 10.44 -1.32
N VAL A 256 -3.03 11.30 -0.30
CA VAL A 256 -2.84 10.91 1.10
C VAL A 256 -3.95 9.96 1.53
N CYS A 257 -5.19 10.30 1.19
CA CYS A 257 -6.33 9.44 1.49
C CYS A 257 -6.30 8.14 0.68
N ASP A 258 -5.91 8.20 -0.59
CA ASP A 258 -5.76 7.00 -1.43
C ASP A 258 -4.73 6.04 -0.82
N TYR A 259 -3.59 6.56 -0.35
CA TYR A 259 -2.57 5.77 0.32
C TYR A 259 -3.05 5.17 1.65
N LEU A 260 -3.70 5.96 2.52
CA LEU A 260 -4.25 5.45 3.77
C LEU A 260 -5.34 4.39 3.54
N THR A 261 -6.12 4.54 2.47
CA THR A 261 -7.10 3.53 2.06
C THR A 261 -6.41 2.26 1.54
N HIS A 262 -5.31 2.39 0.81
CA HIS A 262 -4.48 1.27 0.38
C HIS A 262 -3.88 0.50 1.57
N LEU A 263 -3.27 1.20 2.54
CA LEU A 263 -2.78 0.57 3.78
C LEU A 263 -3.90 -0.16 4.53
N ALA A 264 -5.12 0.41 4.57
CA ALA A 264 -6.25 -0.24 5.23
C ALA A 264 -6.71 -1.51 4.49
N ARG A 265 -6.63 -1.54 3.16
CA ARG A 265 -6.87 -2.76 2.38
C ARG A 265 -5.83 -3.84 2.71
N ILE A 266 -4.54 -3.47 2.78
CA ILE A 266 -3.48 -4.41 3.18
C ILE A 266 -3.75 -4.97 4.58
N SER A 267 -4.08 -4.12 5.56
CA SER A 267 -4.42 -4.57 6.91
C SER A 267 -5.59 -5.53 6.92
N TRP A 268 -6.69 -5.22 6.21
CA TRP A 268 -7.86 -6.09 6.11
C TRP A 268 -7.51 -7.46 5.51
N HIS A 269 -6.87 -7.48 4.34
CA HIS A 269 -6.51 -8.72 3.66
C HIS A 269 -5.48 -9.54 4.45
N GLY A 270 -4.62 -8.90 5.23
CA GLY A 270 -3.70 -9.59 6.12
C GLY A 270 -4.36 -10.21 7.35
N GLU A 271 -5.41 -9.60 7.88
CA GLU A 271 -6.21 -10.17 8.96
C GLU A 271 -7.06 -11.36 8.49
N THR A 272 -7.53 -11.35 7.24
CA THR A 272 -8.31 -12.46 6.65
C THR A 272 -7.46 -13.50 5.94
N GLY A 273 -6.18 -13.23 5.70
CA GLY A 273 -5.27 -14.08 4.91
C GLY A 273 -5.56 -14.11 3.41
N ASP A 274 -6.36 -13.17 2.88
CA ASP A 274 -6.79 -13.14 1.49
C ASP A 274 -5.84 -12.31 0.60
N TRP A 275 -4.60 -12.77 0.46
CA TRP A 275 -3.60 -12.07 -0.36
C TRP A 275 -3.89 -12.15 -1.86
N ASP A 276 -4.46 -13.26 -2.32
CA ASP A 276 -4.78 -13.45 -3.73
C ASP A 276 -5.91 -12.51 -4.16
N GLY A 277 -6.89 -12.27 -3.29
CA GLY A 277 -7.93 -11.25 -3.47
C GLY A 277 -7.37 -9.83 -3.50
N LEU A 278 -6.42 -9.50 -2.63
CA LEU A 278 -5.74 -8.19 -2.65
C LEU A 278 -5.02 -7.95 -3.99
N VAL A 279 -4.11 -8.87 -4.34
CA VAL A 279 -3.27 -8.77 -5.55
C VAL A 279 -4.14 -8.70 -6.81
N SER A 280 -5.17 -9.54 -6.89
CA SER A 280 -6.08 -9.55 -8.04
C SER A 280 -6.97 -8.30 -8.08
N GLY A 281 -7.44 -7.81 -6.91
CA GLY A 281 -8.25 -6.60 -6.79
C GLY A 281 -7.50 -5.31 -7.10
N LEU A 282 -6.18 -5.31 -6.92
CA LEU A 282 -5.29 -4.24 -7.38
C LEU A 282 -4.93 -4.35 -8.88
N GLY A 283 -5.33 -5.45 -9.54
CA GLY A 283 -5.17 -5.63 -10.97
C GLY A 283 -3.83 -6.22 -11.41
N TYR A 284 -3.00 -6.72 -10.49
CA TYR A 284 -1.74 -7.35 -10.83
C TYR A 284 -1.95 -8.65 -11.61
N ARG A 285 -1.07 -8.87 -12.60
CA ARG A 285 -1.09 -10.03 -13.49
C ARG A 285 0.34 -10.50 -13.73
N ASP A 286 0.52 -11.82 -13.78
CA ASP A 286 1.77 -12.41 -14.23
C ASP A 286 2.02 -12.03 -15.69
N ARG A 287 3.28 -11.90 -16.07
CA ARG A 287 3.63 -11.55 -17.44
C ARG A 287 3.42 -12.73 -18.35
N THR A 288 3.00 -12.46 -19.57
CA THR A 288 2.88 -13.48 -20.63
C THR A 288 4.16 -13.60 -21.45
N THR A 289 5.07 -12.63 -21.33
CA THR A 289 6.35 -12.57 -22.06
C THR A 289 7.49 -12.20 -21.10
N ASP A 290 8.62 -12.88 -21.24
CA ASP A 290 9.84 -12.57 -20.47
C ASP A 290 10.44 -11.27 -20.98
N PRO A 291 10.52 -10.21 -20.15
CA PRO A 291 11.09 -8.93 -20.55
C PRO A 291 12.59 -9.01 -20.87
N PHE A 292 13.26 -10.12 -20.56
CA PHE A 292 14.67 -10.36 -20.83
C PHE A 292 14.91 -11.46 -21.87
N ALA A 293 13.85 -11.99 -22.50
CA ALA A 293 14.01 -12.85 -23.66
C ALA A 293 14.59 -12.02 -24.81
N HIS A 294 15.66 -12.54 -25.43
CA HIS A 294 16.12 -11.98 -26.70
C HIS A 294 15.03 -12.25 -27.73
N HIS A 295 14.49 -11.19 -28.33
CA HIS A 295 13.82 -11.34 -29.62
C HIS A 295 14.87 -11.90 -30.57
N HIS A 296 14.78 -13.18 -30.87
CA HIS A 296 15.34 -13.71 -32.09
C HIS A 296 14.53 -13.05 -33.20
N ASP A 297 15.03 -11.92 -33.71
CA ASP A 297 14.66 -11.50 -35.05
C ASP A 297 15.10 -12.67 -35.95
N ASP A 298 14.11 -13.46 -36.39
CA ASP A 298 14.26 -14.43 -37.47
C ASP A 298 14.58 -13.65 -38.75
N GLU A 299 15.82 -13.16 -38.86
CA GLU A 299 16.46 -12.93 -40.15
C GLU A 299 17.06 -14.25 -40.65
N SER A 300 16.21 -15.24 -40.91
CA SER A 300 16.62 -16.40 -41.71
C SER A 300 15.43 -17.03 -42.43
N GLU A 301 15.16 -16.55 -43.65
CA GLU A 301 14.53 -17.23 -44.80
C GLU A 301 14.55 -16.21 -45.96
N HIS A 302 15.23 -16.36 -47.11
CA HIS A 302 15.87 -17.48 -47.78
C HIS A 302 17.04 -16.98 -48.63
N GLY A 303 18.13 -17.75 -48.65
CA GLY A 303 19.02 -17.82 -49.81
C GLY A 303 18.59 -18.96 -50.72
N GLU A 304 18.64 -18.73 -52.03
CA GLU A 304 19.08 -19.65 -53.11
C GLU A 304 18.91 -18.89 -54.43
N HIS A 305 19.99 -18.52 -55.13
CA HIS A 305 20.59 -19.31 -56.21
C HIS A 305 19.59 -19.72 -57.30
N ASP A 306 19.60 -19.00 -58.42
CA ASP A 306 19.45 -19.60 -59.74
C ASP A 306 20.25 -18.78 -60.77
N GLY A 307 21.09 -19.49 -61.52
CA GLY A 307 21.95 -18.91 -62.54
C GLY A 307 21.21 -18.65 -63.85
N HIS A 308 21.67 -17.63 -64.58
CA HIS A 308 21.88 -17.63 -66.03
C HIS A 308 22.76 -16.44 -66.43
#